data_AF-A0A510IRY8-F1
#
_entry.id   AF-A0A510IRY8-F1
#
_cell.length_a   1.000
_cell.length_b   1.000
_cell.length_c   1.000
_cell.angle_alpha   90.00
_cell.angle_beta   90.00
_cell.angle_gamma   90.00
#
_symmetry.space_group_name_H-M   'P 1'
#
loop_
_entity.id
_entity.type
_entity.pdbx_description
1 polymer ?
#
loop_
_entity_poly.entity_id
_entity_poly.type
_entity_poly.pdbx_seq_one_letter_code
_entity_poly.pdbx_strand_id
1 'polypeptide(L)'
;MASAEQIWVSEDSISMLFESLQSSAKVGVIRVPSKSRSNKVRAAVQRLIDQGIVSDQKDEVRAQVGRKPLDQYLFCAQALLRRCGLPLR
;
A
#
# COMPACT_ATOMS: atom_id res chain seq x y z
N MET A 1 20.73 -6.12 3.33
CA MET A 1 19.40 -5.49 3.46
C MET A 1 18.56 -6.37 4.36
N ALA A 2 17.86 -5.79 5.35
CA ALA A 2 16.96 -6.57 6.19
C ALA A 2 15.81 -7.11 5.34
N SER A 3 15.66 -8.44 5.32
CA SER A 3 14.54 -9.11 4.65
C SER A 3 13.44 -9.33 5.69
N ALA A 4 12.38 -8.53 5.62
CA ALA A 4 11.18 -8.77 6.41
C ALA A 4 10.15 -9.47 5.51
N GLU A 5 9.67 -10.64 5.92
CA GLU A 5 8.57 -11.31 5.22
C GLU A 5 7.23 -10.58 5.41
N GLN A 6 7.11 -9.82 6.50
CA GLN A 6 5.90 -9.12 6.89
C GLN A 6 6.22 -7.74 7.47
N ILE A 7 5.38 -6.75 7.13
CA ILE A 7 5.44 -5.39 7.67
C ILE A 7 4.07 -5.02 8.21
N TRP A 8 4.02 -4.45 9.41
CA TRP A 8 2.79 -3.95 10.02
C TRP A 8 2.88 -2.44 10.17
N VAL A 9 1.86 -1.73 9.71
CA VAL A 9 1.77 -0.27 9.78
C VAL A 9 0.47 0.14 10.45
N SER A 10 0.47 1.29 11.13
CA SER A 10 -0.78 1.86 11.65
C SER A 10 -1.64 2.42 10.51
N GLU A 11 -2.95 2.30 10.63
CA GLU A 11 -3.94 2.74 9.62
C GLU A 11 -3.82 4.24 9.26
N ASP A 12 -3.32 5.06 10.18
CA ASP A 12 -3.14 6.51 9.98
C ASP A 12 -1.78 6.90 9.37
N SER A 13 -0.83 5.97 9.27
CA SER A 13 0.52 6.22 8.73
C SER A 13 0.59 6.00 7.22
N ILE A 14 -0.03 6.90 6.45
CA ILE A 14 -0.17 6.72 4.99
C ILE A 14 1.17 6.61 4.25
N SER A 15 2.18 7.39 4.64
CA SER A 15 3.49 7.35 3.99
C SER A 15 4.19 6.00 4.21
N MET A 16 4.19 5.51 5.46
CA MET A 16 4.77 4.19 5.78
C MET A 16 4.03 3.05 5.07
N LEU A 17 2.70 3.16 4.93
CA LEU A 17 1.92 2.17 4.20
C LEU A 17 2.40 2.05 2.74
N PHE A 18 2.50 3.18 2.03
CA PHE A 18 2.93 3.17 0.63
C PHE A 18 4.42 2.80 0.46
N GLU A 19 5.27 3.17 1.41
CA GLU A 19 6.68 2.74 1.44
C GLU A 19 6.79 1.23 1.63
N SER A 20 6.04 0.67 2.58
CA SER A 20 5.98 -0.79 2.81
C SER A 20 5.50 -1.52 1.56
N LEU A 21 4.54 -0.93 0.84
CA LEU A 21 4.03 -1.44 -0.44
C LEU A 21 5.03 -1.35 -1.60
N GLN A 22 6.21 -0.73 -1.45
CA GLN A 22 7.30 -0.85 -2.44
C GLN A 22 8.18 -2.10 -2.20
N SER A 23 8.08 -2.74 -1.04
CA SER A 23 8.75 -4.03 -0.80
C SER A 23 7.95 -5.21 -1.35
N SER A 24 8.52 -6.40 -1.43
CA SER A 24 7.75 -7.64 -1.72
C SER A 24 7.16 -8.28 -0.44
N ALA A 25 7.26 -7.60 0.71
CA ALA A 25 6.75 -8.11 1.97
C ALA A 25 5.22 -8.09 1.99
N LYS A 26 4.66 -8.97 2.82
CA LYS A 26 3.22 -8.99 3.12
C LYS A 26 2.92 -7.82 4.07
N VAL A 27 1.88 -7.04 3.78
CA VAL A 27 1.60 -5.81 4.52
C VAL A 27 0.30 -5.94 5.29
N GLY A 28 0.42 -5.79 6.61
CA GLY A 28 -0.68 -5.75 7.56
C GLY A 28 -0.96 -4.32 8.04
N VAL A 29 -2.23 -4.02 8.31
CA VAL A 29 -2.66 -2.73 8.87
C VAL A 29 -3.21 -2.92 10.28
N ILE A 30 -2.66 -2.15 11.22
CA ILE A 30 -3.17 -2.05 12.59
C ILE A 30 -4.22 -0.93 12.62
N ARG A 31 -5.48 -1.30 12.87
CA ARG A 31 -6.56 -0.32 13.05
C ARG A 31 -6.28 0.55 14.27
N VAL A 32 -6.44 1.86 14.13
CA VAL A 32 -6.28 2.81 15.23
C VAL A 32 -7.59 3.58 15.47
N PRO A 33 -7.92 3.92 16.73
CA PRO A 33 -9.10 4.74 17.00
C PRO A 33 -9.00 6.10 16.30
N SER A 34 -9.92 6.40 15.38
CA SER A 34 -9.99 7.71 14.75
C SER A 34 -10.88 8.66 15.55
N LYS A 35 -10.40 9.88 15.81
CA LYS A 35 -11.21 10.98 16.36
C LYS A 35 -12.11 11.67 15.31
N SER A 36 -11.86 11.45 14.01
CA SER A 36 -12.59 12.10 12.91
C SER A 36 -13.29 11.08 11.99
N ARG A 37 -14.59 11.31 11.73
CA ARG A 37 -15.43 10.45 10.86
C ARG A 37 -15.05 10.54 9.37
N SER A 38 -14.46 11.64 8.91
CA SER A 38 -14.16 11.90 7.49
C SER A 38 -12.67 11.81 7.19
N ASN A 39 -12.05 10.67 7.47
CA ASN A 39 -10.63 10.49 7.20
C ASN A 39 -10.40 9.87 5.81
N LYS A 40 -9.98 10.69 4.84
CA LYS A 40 -9.60 10.25 3.48
C LYS A 40 -8.53 9.14 3.52
N VAL A 41 -7.64 9.16 4.50
CA VAL A 41 -6.63 8.11 4.72
C VAL A 41 -7.33 6.78 4.99
N ARG A 42 -8.30 6.77 5.90
CA ARG A 42 -9.06 5.56 6.24
C ARG A 42 -9.82 4.98 5.05
N ALA A 43 -10.42 5.84 4.23
CA ALA A 43 -11.09 5.42 3.00
C ALA A 43 -10.10 4.84 1.98
N ALA A 44 -8.88 5.39 1.88
CA ALA A 44 -7.83 4.85 1.02
C ALA A 44 -7.34 3.48 1.54
N VAL A 45 -7.09 3.34 2.84
CA VAL A 45 -6.71 2.07 3.47
C VAL A 45 -7.78 1.01 3.27
N GLN A 46 -9.05 1.36 3.47
CA GLN A 46 -10.15 0.41 3.27
C GLN A 46 -10.19 -0.11 1.83
N ARG A 47 -9.99 0.76 0.84
CA ARG A 47 -9.89 0.33 -0.57
C ARG A 47 -8.75 -0.65 -0.81
N LEU A 48 -7.60 -0.47 -0.16
CA LEU A 48 -6.47 -1.39 -0.28
C LEU A 48 -6.77 -2.76 0.35
N ILE A 49 -7.55 -2.78 1.44
CA ILE A 49 -8.05 -4.02 2.06
C ILE A 49 -9.05 -4.71 1.14
N ASP A 50 -10.01 -3.96 0.61
CA ASP A 50 -11.04 -4.50 -0.31
C ASP A 50 -10.41 -5.07 -1.60
N GLN A 51 -9.25 -4.54 -2.02
CA GLN A 51 -8.47 -5.04 -3.15
C GLN A 51 -7.56 -6.22 -2.80
N GLY A 52 -7.49 -6.64 -1.53
CA GLY A 52 -6.60 -7.70 -1.04
C GLY A 52 -5.11 -7.34 -1.09
N ILE A 53 -4.78 -6.05 -1.26
CA ILE A 53 -3.39 -5.57 -1.34
C ILE A 53 -2.75 -5.56 0.06
N VAL A 54 -3.54 -5.23 1.08
CA VAL A 54 -3.18 -5.30 2.50
C VAL A 54 -4.29 -6.00 3.26
N SER A 55 -4.03 -6.41 4.50
CA SER A 55 -5.07 -6.96 5.37
C SER A 55 -4.94 -6.41 6.79
N ASP A 56 -6.06 -6.29 7.49
CA ASP A 56 -6.10 -5.99 8.93
C ASP A 56 -6.19 -7.24 9.80
N GLN A 57 -6.15 -8.44 9.20
CA GLN A 57 -6.15 -9.73 9.88
C GLN A 57 -4.81 -10.45 9.73
N LYS A 58 -4.31 -11.02 10.84
CA LYS A 58 -2.99 -11.68 10.86
C LYS A 58 -2.90 -12.90 9.93
N ASP A 59 -3.97 -13.67 9.82
CA ASP A 59 -3.96 -14.90 9.02
C ASP A 59 -4.03 -14.62 7.52
N GLU A 60 -4.79 -13.60 7.11
CA GLU A 60 -4.84 -13.14 5.71
C GLU A 60 -3.51 -12.53 5.26
N VAL A 61 -2.84 -11.74 6.11
CA VAL A 61 -1.50 -11.23 5.82
C VAL A 61 -0.52 -12.39 5.59
N ARG A 62 -0.66 -13.53 6.29
CA ARG A 62 0.17 -14.72 6.02
C ARG A 62 -0.16 -15.38 4.68
N ALA A 63 -1.42 -15.37 4.28
CA ALA A 63 -1.88 -15.96 3.02
C ALA A 63 -1.51 -15.14 1.78
N GLN A 64 -1.14 -13.87 1.91
CA GLN A 64 -0.65 -13.05 0.80
C GLN A 64 0.57 -13.72 0.14
N VAL A 65 0.44 -14.13 -1.12
CA VAL A 65 1.49 -14.80 -1.88
C VAL A 65 2.26 -13.78 -2.70
N GLY A 66 3.59 -13.72 -2.50
CA GLY A 66 4.56 -13.12 -3.42
C GLY A 66 4.09 -11.88 -4.18
N ARG A 67 3.60 -10.86 -3.45
CA ARG A 67 3.07 -9.64 -4.05
C ARG A 67 4.20 -8.89 -4.77
N LYS A 68 3.97 -8.49 -6.02
CA LYS A 68 4.87 -7.53 -6.67
C LYS A 68 4.82 -6.18 -5.93
N PRO A 69 5.94 -5.44 -5.86
CA PRO A 69 5.93 -4.04 -5.45
C PRO A 69 4.80 -3.27 -6.13
N LEU A 70 4.26 -2.26 -5.44
CA LEU A 70 3.10 -1.52 -5.93
C LEU A 70 3.46 -0.68 -7.18
N ASP A 71 4.74 -0.32 -7.33
CA ASP A 71 5.29 0.39 -8.49
C ASP A 71 4.54 1.69 -8.82
N GLN A 72 3.93 2.34 -7.83
CA GLN A 72 3.18 3.58 -8.00
C GLN A 72 4.02 4.70 -8.64
N TYR A 73 5.31 4.75 -8.35
CA TYR A 73 6.24 5.70 -8.97
C TYR A 73 6.24 5.52 -10.50
N LEU A 74 6.18 4.28 -11.00
CA LEU A 74 6.18 3.96 -12.41
C LEU A 74 4.86 4.40 -13.06
N PHE A 75 3.71 4.10 -12.43
CA PHE A 75 2.40 4.56 -12.93
C PHE A 75 2.33 6.09 -13.04
N CYS A 76 2.81 6.80 -12.01
CA CYS A 76 2.88 8.26 -12.01
C CYS A 76 3.80 8.79 -13.11
N ALA A 77 5.00 8.21 -13.27
CA ALA A 77 5.93 8.59 -14.32
C ALA A 77 5.32 8.38 -15.71
N GLN A 78 4.70 7.23 -15.96
CA GLN A 78 4.03 6.93 -17.23
C GLN A 78 2.88 7.91 -17.51
N ALA A 79 2.07 8.24 -16.50
CA ALA A 79 0.98 9.21 -16.65
C ALA A 79 1.50 10.60 -17.01
N LEU A 80 2.59 11.04 -16.40
CA LEU A 80 3.24 12.32 -16.71
C LEU A 80 3.81 12.34 -18.13
N LEU A 81 4.55 11.29 -18.53
CA LEU A 81 5.11 11.19 -19.88
C LEU A 81 4.02 11.24 -20.95
N ARG A 82 2.92 10.48 -20.76
CA ARG A 82 1.75 10.52 -21.65
C ARG A 82 1.16 11.92 -21.74
N ARG A 83 0.99 12.62 -20.61
CA ARG A 83 0.42 13.96 -20.57
C ARG A 83 1.32 15.01 -21.26
N CYS A 84 2.62 14.79 -21.28
CA CYS A 84 3.59 15.65 -21.96
C CYS A 84 3.84 15.28 -23.42
N GLY A 85 3.18 14.23 -23.96
CA GLY A 85 3.43 13.76 -25.33
C GLY A 85 4.80 13.12 -25.53
N LEU A 86 5.45 12.67 -24.45
CA LEU A 86 6.75 12.02 -24.49
C LEU A 86 6.58 10.50 -24.64
N PRO A 87 7.47 9.82 -25.38
CA PRO A 87 7.37 8.37 -25.58
C PRO A 87 7.60 7.61 -24.28
N LEU A 88 6.84 6.52 -24.08
CA LEU A 88 7.10 5.53 -23.05
C LEU A 88 8.25 4.63 -23.55
N ARG A 89 9.35 4.59 -22.79
CA ARG A 89 10.47 3.69 -23.06
C ARG A 89 10.27 2.35 -22.36
#